data_AF-A0A0F9H0L5-F1
#
_entry.id   AF-A0A0F9H0L5-F1
#
_cell.length_a   1.000
_cell.length_b   1.000
_cell.length_c   1.000
_cell.angle_alpha   90.00
_cell.angle_beta   90.00
_cell.angle_gamma   90.00
#
_symmetry.space_group_name_H-M   'P 1'
#
loop_
_entity.id
_entity.type
_entity.pdbx_description
1 polymer ?
#
loop_
_entity_poly.entity_id
_entity_poly.type
_entity_poly.pdbx_seq_one_letter_code
_entity_poly.pdbx_strand_id
1 'polypeptide(L)'
;MKVLIACEFSGIVRDAFIAKGHDAWSCDWLPTEIRGKHIQGDVLDILDDGWDLMIAHPPCTYIANSGVRWLFDKDKKKASLRWVELTKAIRFFNSFK
;
A
#
# COMPACT_ATOMS: atom_id res chain seq x y z
N MET A 1 4.18 -0.91 21.18
CA MET A 1 4.55 -0.21 19.93
C MET A 1 3.28 0.16 19.20
N LYS A 2 3.25 1.37 18.64
CA LYS A 2 2.25 1.86 17.70
C LYS A 2 2.68 1.43 16.29
N VAL A 3 1.90 0.58 15.63
CA VAL A 3 2.28 -0.06 14.35
C VAL A 3 1.30 0.35 13.26
N LEU A 4 1.82 0.88 12.16
CA LEU A 4 1.03 1.16 10.95
C LEU A 4 1.19 0.02 9.95
N ILE A 5 0.08 -0.58 9.55
CA ILE A 5 0.00 -1.49 8.41
C ILE A 5 -0.59 -0.70 7.24
N ALA A 6 0.27 -0.11 6.43
CA ALA A 6 -0.09 0.75 5.30
C ALA A 6 -0.51 -0.06 4.07
N CYS A 7 -1.51 0.45 3.33
CA CYS A 7 -2.14 -0.21 2.18
C CYS A 7 -2.71 -1.59 2.53
N GLU A 8 -3.39 -1.70 3.68
CA GLU A 8 -3.98 -2.94 4.14
C GLU A 8 -5.47 -2.75 4.46
N PHE A 9 -6.29 -3.47 3.70
CA PHE A 9 -7.73 -3.55 3.93
C PHE A 9 -8.15 -4.90 4.54
N SER A 10 -7.35 -5.97 4.39
CA SER A 10 -7.72 -7.31 4.86
C SER A 10 -7.87 -7.44 6.38
N GLY A 11 -7.16 -6.63 7.18
CA GLY A 11 -7.07 -6.74 8.63
C GLY A 11 -6.17 -7.87 9.15
N ILE A 12 -5.64 -8.75 8.29
CA ILE A 12 -4.88 -9.95 8.70
C ILE A 12 -3.59 -9.59 9.44
N VAL A 13 -2.79 -8.66 8.88
CA VAL A 13 -1.49 -8.32 9.47
C VAL A 13 -1.71 -7.45 10.69
N ARG A 14 -2.65 -6.50 10.63
CA ARG A 14 -3.06 -5.70 11.78
C ARG A 14 -3.44 -6.58 12.96
N ASP A 15 -4.34 -7.54 12.76
CA ASP A 15 -4.86 -8.37 13.85
C ASP A 15 -3.77 -9.30 14.41
N ALA A 16 -2.83 -9.76 13.58
CA ALA A 16 -1.66 -10.50 14.05
C ALA A 16 -0.77 -9.67 14.99
N PHE A 17 -0.59 -8.37 14.72
CA PHE A 17 0.13 -7.48 15.63
C PHE A 17 -0.68 -7.17 16.91
N ILE A 18 -1.99 -6.97 16.80
CA ILE A 18 -2.90 -6.79 17.96
C ILE A 18 -2.82 -8.01 18.89
N ALA A 19 -2.86 -9.23 18.33
CA ALA A 19 -2.77 -10.47 19.09
C ALA A 19 -1.45 -10.61 19.88
N LYS A 20 -0.39 -9.90 19.46
CA LYS A 20 0.90 -9.82 20.16
C LYS A 20 1.00 -8.65 21.15
N GLY A 21 -0.08 -7.92 21.38
CA GLY A 21 -0.14 -6.81 22.33
C GLY A 21 0.37 -5.46 21.79
N HIS A 22 0.42 -5.28 20.47
CA HIS A 22 0.78 -4.00 19.85
C HIS A 22 -0.44 -3.12 19.56
N ASP A 23 -0.27 -1.80 19.59
CA ASP A 23 -1.29 -0.85 19.12
C ASP A 23 -1.19 -0.74 17.60
N ALA A 24 -1.79 -1.69 16.88
CA ALA A 24 -1.71 -1.74 15.44
C ALA A 24 -2.96 -1.19 14.74
N TRP A 25 -2.72 -0.42 13.69
CA TRP A 25 -3.74 0.18 12.83
C TRP A 25 -3.45 -0.16 11.38
N SER A 26 -4.49 -0.52 10.64
CA SER A 26 -4.43 -0.66 9.17
C SER A 26 -4.88 0.64 8.50
N CYS A 27 -4.34 0.97 7.33
CA CYS A 27 -4.83 2.09 6.51
C CYS A 27 -4.91 1.70 5.03
N ASP A 28 -6.05 1.95 4.40
CA ASP A 28 -6.28 1.73 2.97
C ASP A 28 -7.40 2.64 2.45
N TRP A 29 -7.51 2.79 1.12
CA TRP A 29 -8.64 3.49 0.50
C TRP A 29 -9.91 2.65 0.54
N LEU A 30 -9.75 1.33 0.49
CA LEU A 30 -10.83 0.37 0.55
C LEU A 30 -11.30 0.16 2.00
N PRO A 31 -12.61 -0.09 2.21
CA PRO A 31 -13.10 -0.50 3.52
C PRO A 31 -12.41 -1.79 3.98
N THR A 32 -12.15 -1.90 5.28
CA THR A 32 -11.57 -3.13 5.83
C THR A 32 -12.52 -4.33 5.72
N GLU A 33 -11.98 -5.50 5.38
CA GLU A 33 -12.72 -6.77 5.38
C GLU A 33 -13.01 -7.26 6.81
N ILE A 34 -12.10 -6.98 7.75
CA ILE A 34 -12.22 -7.36 9.16
C ILE A 34 -12.36 -6.09 10.00
N ARG A 35 -13.52 -5.92 10.63
CA ARG A 35 -13.81 -4.78 11.51
C ARG A 35 -12.74 -4.64 12.59
N GLY A 36 -12.19 -3.44 12.75
CA GLY A 36 -11.15 -3.17 13.73
C GLY A 36 -10.58 -1.76 13.59
N LYS A 37 -9.35 -1.59 14.10
CA LYS A 37 -8.58 -0.33 14.01
C LYS A 37 -8.14 -0.08 12.57
N HIS A 38 -9.00 0.55 11.80
CA HIS A 38 -8.78 0.83 10.38
C HIS A 38 -9.05 2.30 10.06
N ILE A 39 -8.10 2.93 9.40
CA ILE A 39 -8.19 4.29 8.87
C ILE A 39 -8.48 4.17 7.38
N GLN A 40 -9.69 4.50 6.97
CA GLN A 40 -10.02 4.53 5.54
C GLN A 40 -9.61 5.89 4.96
N GLY A 41 -8.59 5.93 4.12
CA GLY A 41 -8.03 7.18 3.59
C GLY A 41 -6.66 7.00 2.92
N ASP A 42 -6.05 8.12 2.52
CA ASP A 42 -4.70 8.10 1.98
C ASP A 42 -3.68 7.92 3.11
N VAL A 43 -2.84 6.88 2.99
CA VAL A 43 -1.81 6.60 3.98
C VAL A 43 -0.77 7.73 4.06
N LEU A 44 -0.57 8.48 2.98
CA LEU A 44 0.38 9.60 2.96
C LEU A 44 0.01 10.70 3.95
N ASP A 45 -1.27 10.84 4.30
CA ASP A 45 -1.76 11.86 5.24
C ASP A 45 -1.40 11.55 6.70
N ILE A 46 -0.98 10.31 7.00
CA ILE A 46 -0.78 9.82 8.37
C ILE A 46 0.63 9.24 8.61
N LEU A 47 1.55 9.32 7.65
CA LEU A 47 2.89 8.71 7.78
C LEU A 47 3.66 9.25 8.99
N ASP A 48 3.47 10.53 9.31
CA ASP A 48 4.20 11.24 10.36
C ASP A 48 3.47 11.26 11.72
N ASP A 49 2.43 10.46 11.90
CA ASP A 49 1.61 10.41 13.13
C ASP A 49 2.28 9.65 14.31
N GLY A 50 3.62 9.59 14.32
CA GLY A 50 4.40 9.02 15.42
C GLY A 50 4.29 7.50 15.55
N TRP A 51 4.34 6.77 14.42
CA TRP A 51 4.38 5.31 14.41
C TRP A 51 5.77 4.79 14.81
N ASP A 52 5.83 3.76 15.65
CA ASP A 52 7.09 3.11 16.03
C ASP A 52 7.59 2.17 14.92
N LEU A 53 6.67 1.61 14.13
CA LEU A 53 6.95 0.68 13.03
C LEU A 53 5.90 0.86 11.93
N MET A 54 6.34 0.88 10.68
CA MET A 54 5.48 0.80 9.52
C MET A 54 5.77 -0.47 8.72
N ILE A 55 4.71 -1.16 8.31
CA ILE A 55 4.74 -2.25 7.33
C ILE A 55 3.82 -1.81 6.19
N ALA A 56 4.34 -1.73 4.97
CA ALA A 56 3.58 -1.25 3.83
C ALA A 56 3.37 -2.36 2.79
N HIS A 57 2.14 -2.46 2.29
CA HIS A 57 1.72 -3.36 1.21
C HIS A 57 1.28 -2.58 -0.04
N PRO A 58 2.12 -1.66 -0.57
CA PRO A 58 1.71 -0.78 -1.66
C PRO A 58 1.31 -1.58 -2.91
N PRO A 59 0.41 -1.05 -3.75
CA PRO A 59 -0.01 -1.72 -4.98
C PRO A 59 1.18 -2.10 -5.86
N CYS A 60 1.32 -3.38 -6.16
CA CYS A 60 2.48 -3.91 -6.89
C CYS A 60 2.22 -4.12 -8.40
N THR A 61 0.99 -3.90 -8.87
CA THR A 61 0.54 -4.20 -10.25
C THR A 61 1.47 -3.66 -11.34
N TYR A 62 1.98 -2.43 -11.15
CA TYR A 62 2.83 -1.77 -12.13
C TYR A 62 4.32 -1.87 -11.83
N ILE A 63 4.71 -2.16 -10.59
CA ILE A 63 6.14 -2.27 -10.19
C ILE A 63 6.65 -3.71 -10.17
N ALA A 64 5.76 -4.72 -10.26
CA ALA A 64 6.15 -6.12 -10.31
C ALA A 64 6.85 -6.47 -11.64
N ASN A 65 7.90 -7.30 -11.56
CA ASN A 65 8.65 -7.74 -12.74
C ASN A 65 7.78 -8.52 -13.75
N SER A 66 6.77 -9.26 -13.28
CA SER A 66 5.78 -9.94 -14.13
C SER A 66 4.99 -8.98 -15.02
N GLY A 67 4.92 -7.69 -14.66
CA GLY A 67 4.29 -6.61 -15.39
C GLY A 67 5.14 -6.02 -16.54
N VAL A 68 6.46 -6.22 -16.54
CA VAL A 68 7.41 -5.51 -17.42
C VAL A 68 7.15 -5.76 -18.89
N ARG A 69 6.80 -7.00 -19.27
CA ARG A 69 6.50 -7.37 -20.66
C ARG A 69 5.45 -6.48 -21.32
N TRP A 70 4.54 -5.93 -20.51
CA TRP A 70 3.42 -5.15 -21.01
C TRP A 70 3.72 -3.66 -21.19
N LEU A 71 4.89 -3.19 -20.73
CA LEU A 71 5.38 -1.84 -21.02
C LEU A 71 5.75 -1.68 -22.50
N PHE A 72 5.95 -2.80 -23.21
CA PHE A 72 6.33 -2.88 -24.61
C PHE A 72 5.23 -3.53 -25.46
N ASP A 73 3.96 -3.39 -25.05
CA ASP A 73 2.82 -3.91 -25.78
C ASP A 73 2.80 -3.40 -27.24
N LYS A 74 2.27 -4.23 -28.15
CA LYS A 74 2.10 -3.85 -29.57
C LYS A 74 1.15 -2.67 -29.71
N ASP A 75 0.14 -2.59 -28.83
CA ASP A 75 -0.72 -1.43 -28.68
C ASP A 75 0.05 -0.30 -27.97
N LYS A 76 0.59 0.63 -28.78
CA LYS A 76 1.40 1.76 -28.28
C LYS A 76 0.65 2.67 -27.30
N LYS A 77 -0.68 2.77 -27.41
CA LYS A 77 -1.49 3.56 -26.47
C LYS A 77 -1.58 2.88 -25.11
N LYS A 78 -1.78 1.56 -25.09
CA LYS A 78 -1.75 0.78 -23.83
C LYS A 78 -0.36 0.82 -23.19
N ALA A 79 0.69 0.64 -23.99
CA ALA A 79 2.07 0.71 -23.53
C ALA A 79 2.37 2.07 -22.86
N SER A 80 2.05 3.19 -23.53
CA SER A 80 2.32 4.53 -23.00
C SER A 80 1.55 4.83 -21.71
N LEU A 81 0.27 4.44 -21.62
CA LEU A 81 -0.50 4.55 -20.37
C LEU A 81 0.15 3.75 -19.24
N ARG A 82 0.67 2.56 -19.53
CA ARG A 82 1.30 1.69 -18.52
C ARG A 82 2.61 2.26 -18.00
N TRP A 83 3.39 2.96 -18.83
CA TRP A 83 4.56 3.73 -18.38
C TRP A 83 4.19 4.86 -17.41
N VAL A 84 3.06 5.52 -17.63
CA VAL A 84 2.55 6.56 -16.73
C VAL A 84 2.17 5.95 -15.38
N GLU A 85 1.46 4.82 -15.38
CA GLU A 85 1.06 4.13 -14.14
C GLU A 85 2.26 3.57 -13.36
N LEU A 86 3.27 3.01 -14.04
CA LEU A 86 4.55 2.64 -13.43
C LEU A 86 5.20 3.84 -12.74
N THR A 87 5.25 5.00 -13.41
CA THR A 87 5.87 6.21 -12.85
C THR A 87 5.14 6.68 -11.59
N LYS A 88 3.80 6.65 -11.58
CA LYS A 88 2.99 6.98 -10.39
C LYS A 88 3.27 6.00 -9.26
N ALA A 89 3.26 4.70 -9.56
CA ALA A 89 3.50 3.66 -8.56
C ALA A 89 4.91 3.73 -7.96
N ILE A 90 5.94 4.02 -8.76
CA ILE A 90 7.31 4.25 -8.27
C ILE A 90 7.36 5.47 -7.35
N ARG A 91 6.69 6.57 -7.69
CA ARG A 91 6.66 7.77 -6.85
C ARG A 91 6.00 7.50 -5.51
N PHE A 92 4.86 6.82 -5.52
CA PHE A 92 4.16 6.41 -4.30
C PHE A 92 5.00 5.44 -3.47
N PHE A 93 5.62 4.42 -4.07
CA PHE A 93 6.52 3.51 -3.33
C PHE A 93 7.69 4.26 -2.67
N ASN A 94 8.22 5.29 -3.34
CA ASN A 94 9.33 6.08 -2.83
C ASN A 94 8.95 7.11 -1.77
N SER A 95 7.66 7.34 -1.48
CA SER A 95 7.25 8.27 -0.41
C SER A 95 7.29 7.63 0.98
N PHE A 96 7.41 6.30 1.09
CA PHE A 96 7.54 5.57 2.36
C PHE A 96 8.97 5.60 2.94
N LYS A 97 9.74 6.66 2.70
CA LYS A 97 11.16 6.77 3.09
C LYS A 97 11.36 7.52 4.38
#